data_AF-A0A0B6ZPH9-F1
#
_entry.id   AF-A0A0B6ZPH9-F1
#
_cell.length_a   1.000
_cell.length_b   1.000
_cell.length_c   1.000
_cell.angle_alpha   90.00
_cell.angle_beta   90.00
_cell.angle_gamma   90.00
#
_symmetry.space_group_name_H-M   'P 1'
#
loop_
_entity.id
_entity.type
_entity.pdbx_description
1 polymer ?
#
loop_
_entity_poly.entity_id
_entity_poly.type
_entity_poly.pdbx_seq_one_letter_code
_entity_poly.pdbx_strand_id
1 'polypeptide(L)'
;NVGGWNLLFPKGYISDSTPSLLFGVLMFILPSSSPVSFFNRGNRTVSYCKITPILAWRHIHEKMPWSLYLLLGGGYALARAATDSGLSIWLGDQLLVFRHLNHWVILLIICYIITFATEITSNTAIATLMMPILSQMAISLRLSPLFLMFPAAITTSFAF
;
A
#
# COMPACT_ATOMS: atom_id res chain seq x y z
N ASN A 1 -4.63 16.45 19.43
CA ASN A 1 -4.10 15.32 20.22
C ASN A 1 -5.29 14.53 20.75
N VAL A 2 -5.86 13.63 19.95
CA VAL A 2 -7.00 12.82 20.41
C VAL A 2 -6.39 11.64 21.15
N GLY A 3 -6.45 11.68 22.48
CA GLY A 3 -5.94 10.63 23.36
C GLY A 3 -6.77 9.35 23.19
N GLY A 4 -6.29 8.44 22.34
CA GLY A 4 -6.83 7.09 22.21
C GLY A 4 -6.00 6.07 22.98
N TRP A 5 -5.82 4.88 22.40
CA TRP A 5 -4.99 3.76 22.92
C TRP A 5 -3.51 4.12 23.19
N ASN A 6 -3.09 5.32 22.80
CA ASN A 6 -1.77 5.91 23.08
C ASN A 6 -1.51 6.18 24.59
N LEU A 7 -2.53 6.06 25.43
CA LEU A 7 -2.39 6.19 26.89
C LEU A 7 -1.98 4.90 27.61
N LEU A 8 -2.18 3.74 26.97
CA LEU A 8 -1.95 2.42 27.59
C LEU A 8 -0.52 1.89 27.40
N PHE A 9 0.30 2.49 26.53
CA PHE A 9 1.68 2.03 26.29
C PHE A 9 2.70 3.18 26.28
N PRO A 10 4.01 2.89 26.48
CA PRO A 10 5.07 3.89 26.46
C PRO A 10 5.13 4.66 25.13
N LYS A 11 5.46 5.95 25.22
CA LYS A 11 5.57 6.85 24.06
C LYS A 11 6.57 6.29 23.03
N GLY A 12 6.12 6.12 21.79
CA GLY A 12 6.95 5.69 20.65
C GLY A 12 6.70 4.26 20.15
N TYR A 13 5.88 3.45 20.85
CA TYR A 13 5.62 2.06 20.47
C TYR A 13 4.30 1.81 19.74
N ILE A 14 3.46 2.83 19.58
CA ILE A 14 2.12 2.69 18.99
C ILE A 14 2.08 3.43 17.66
N SER A 15 1.75 2.69 16.61
CA SER A 15 1.35 3.22 15.30
C SER A 15 -0.08 2.79 15.02
N ASP A 16 -0.81 3.53 14.18
CA ASP A 16 -2.22 3.25 13.81
C ASP A 16 -2.42 1.84 13.20
N SER A 17 -1.32 1.17 12.83
CA SER A 17 -1.28 -0.22 12.38
C SER A 17 -1.58 -1.24 13.50
N THR A 18 -1.31 -0.93 14.78
CA THR A 18 -1.46 -1.90 15.89
C THR A 18 -2.92 -2.32 16.14
N PRO A 19 -3.92 -1.41 16.21
CA PRO A 19 -5.32 -1.84 16.31
C PRO A 19 -5.77 -2.60 15.06
N SER A 20 -5.31 -2.20 13.87
CA SER A 20 -5.67 -2.85 12.61
C SER A 20 -5.21 -4.31 12.54
N LEU A 21 -3.97 -4.58 12.95
CA LEU A 21 -3.42 -5.93 13.07
C LEU A 21 -4.16 -6.76 14.13
N LEU A 22 -4.47 -6.16 15.28
CA LEU A 22 -5.24 -6.81 16.34
C LEU A 22 -6.62 -7.25 15.83
N PHE A 23 -7.37 -6.36 15.18
CA PHE A 23 -8.67 -6.69 14.60
C PHE A 23 -8.57 -7.75 13.50
N GLY A 24 -7.52 -7.71 12.67
CA GLY A 24 -7.26 -8.74 11.66
C GLY A 24 -7.06 -10.13 12.28
N VAL A 25 -6.23 -10.23 13.32
CA VAL A 25 -6.00 -11.49 14.06
C VAL A 25 -7.28 -11.94 14.77
N LEU A 26 -8.04 -11.01 15.36
CA LEU A 26 -9.31 -11.30 16.01
C LEU A 26 -10.31 -11.88 15.00
N MET A 27 -10.33 -11.42 13.75
CA MET A 27 -11.20 -11.95 12.69
C MET A 27 -10.87 -13.38 12.27
N PHE A 28 -9.63 -13.85 12.48
CA PHE A 28 -9.25 -15.25 12.31
C PHE A 28 -9.72 -16.13 13.47
N ILE A 29 -9.84 -15.56 14.67
CA ILE A 29 -10.23 -16.26 15.91
C ILE A 29 -11.75 -16.26 16.10
N LEU A 30 -12.43 -15.20 15.65
CA LEU A 30 -13.87 -15.04 15.77
C LEU A 30 -14.62 -16.01 14.85
N PRO A 31 -15.51 -16.84 15.42
CA PRO A 31 -16.36 -17.72 14.63
C PRO A 31 -17.39 -16.92 13.82
N SER A 32 -17.53 -17.23 12.53
CA SER A 32 -18.46 -16.61 11.57
C SER A 32 -19.93 -16.90 11.90
N SER A 33 -20.19 -18.06 12.53
CA SER A 33 -21.47 -18.36 13.16
C SER A 33 -21.42 -17.98 14.63
N SER A 34 -22.35 -17.13 15.07
CA SER A 34 -22.67 -17.10 16.50
C SER A 34 -23.12 -18.52 16.88
N PRO A 35 -22.57 -19.16 17.91
CA PRO A 35 -23.27 -20.25 18.53
C PRO A 35 -24.50 -19.59 19.14
N VAL A 36 -25.66 -19.75 18.50
CA VAL A 36 -26.96 -19.31 19.00
C VAL A 36 -27.33 -20.18 20.21
N SER A 37 -26.55 -20.04 21.29
CA SER A 37 -26.65 -20.73 22.56
C SER A 37 -26.20 -19.84 23.74
N PHE A 38 -25.82 -18.58 23.52
CA PHE A 38 -25.43 -17.69 24.62
C PHE A 38 -26.62 -17.01 25.31
N PHE A 39 -27.80 -16.95 24.66
CA PHE A 39 -28.97 -16.23 25.20
C PHE A 39 -30.28 -17.03 25.27
N ASN A 40 -30.38 -18.23 24.70
CA ASN A 40 -31.63 -19.01 24.75
C ASN A 40 -31.39 -20.45 25.21
N ARG A 41 -31.71 -20.70 26.48
CA ARG A 41 -31.70 -22.00 27.15
C ARG A 41 -33.02 -22.71 26.84
N GLY A 42 -33.16 -23.25 25.64
CA GLY A 42 -34.37 -23.97 25.23
C GLY A 42 -34.10 -24.99 24.14
N ASN A 43 -34.03 -26.26 24.54
CA ASN A 43 -34.11 -27.49 23.75
C ASN A 43 -33.98 -27.34 22.22
N ARG A 44 -32.81 -27.68 21.66
CA ARG A 44 -32.71 -28.20 20.28
C ARG A 44 -31.42 -28.99 20.11
N THR A 45 -31.56 -30.07 19.34
CA THR A 45 -30.54 -31.05 18.98
C THR A 45 -29.26 -30.41 18.46
N VAL A 46 -28.11 -30.83 19.01
CA VAL A 46 -26.79 -30.32 18.65
C VAL A 46 -26.45 -30.75 17.23
N SER A 47 -26.67 -29.86 16.27
CA SER A 47 -26.09 -30.00 14.93
C SER A 47 -24.67 -29.44 15.00
N TYR A 48 -23.67 -30.30 14.88
CA TYR A 48 -22.26 -29.90 14.80
C TYR A 48 -22.01 -29.18 13.46
N CYS A 49 -22.35 -27.90 13.38
CA CYS A 49 -21.95 -27.07 12.25
C CYS A 49 -20.45 -26.75 12.38
N LYS A 50 -19.70 -27.04 11.32
CA LYS A 50 -18.29 -26.69 11.20
C LYS A 50 -18.10 -25.20 11.47
N ILE A 51 -17.41 -24.86 12.56
CA ILE A 51 -17.07 -23.48 12.91
C ILE A 51 -16.13 -22.96 11.82
N THR A 52 -16.64 -22.05 10.98
CA THR A 52 -15.82 -21.33 10.01
C THR A 52 -15.40 -19.99 10.62
N PRO A 53 -14.10 -19.62 10.60
CA PRO A 53 -13.69 -18.27 10.99
C PRO A 53 -14.28 -17.24 10.01
N ILE A 54 -14.49 -16.00 10.47
CA ILE A 54 -14.99 -14.90 9.61
C ILE A 54 -14.04 -14.69 8.42
N LEU A 55 -12.74 -14.74 8.70
CA LEU A 55 -11.69 -14.61 7.70
C LEU A 55 -10.93 -15.93 7.56
N ALA A 56 -11.20 -16.69 6.50
CA ALA A 56 -10.47 -17.91 6.22
C ALA A 56 -9.19 -17.61 5.43
N TRP A 57 -8.07 -18.24 5.82
CA TRP A 57 -6.75 -18.07 5.18
C TRP A 57 -6.81 -18.22 3.65
N ARG A 58 -7.60 -19.17 3.15
CA ARG A 58 -7.79 -19.39 1.71
C ARG A 58 -8.28 -18.15 0.97
N HIS A 59 -9.23 -17.40 1.55
CA HIS A 59 -9.75 -16.17 0.94
C HIS A 59 -8.70 -15.06 0.92
N ILE A 60 -7.89 -14.91 1.98
CA ILE A 60 -6.80 -13.93 1.98
C ILE A 60 -5.76 -14.30 0.92
N HIS A 61 -5.35 -15.56 0.88
CA HIS A 61 -4.35 -16.03 -0.06
C HIS A 61 -4.76 -15.78 -1.52
N GLU A 62 -6.02 -16.04 -1.87
CA GLU A 62 -6.56 -15.83 -3.22
C GLU A 62 -6.80 -14.35 -3.56
N LYS A 63 -7.23 -13.52 -2.60
CA LYS A 63 -7.61 -12.12 -2.84
C LYS A 63 -6.46 -11.14 -2.68
N MET A 64 -5.38 -11.50 -1.97
CA MET A 64 -4.25 -10.60 -1.71
C MET A 64 -3.29 -10.55 -2.90
N PRO A 65 -2.98 -9.35 -3.44
CA PRO A 65 -1.99 -9.19 -4.48
C PRO A 65 -0.56 -9.25 -3.90
N TRP A 66 -0.08 -10.44 -3.54
CA TRP A 66 1.24 -10.66 -2.91
C TRP A 66 2.41 -10.03 -3.68
N SER A 67 2.35 -10.06 -5.01
CA SER A 67 3.36 -9.45 -5.88
C SER A 67 3.51 -7.94 -5.63
N LEU A 68 2.41 -7.23 -5.36
CA LEU A 68 2.45 -5.79 -5.06
C LEU A 68 3.11 -5.53 -3.71
N TYR A 69 2.78 -6.32 -2.69
CA TYR A 69 3.39 -6.18 -1.36
C TYR A 69 4.88 -6.48 -1.38
N LEU A 70 5.31 -7.52 -2.10
CA LEU A 70 6.73 -7.83 -2.30
C LEU A 70 7.44 -6.73 -3.08
N LEU A 71 6.81 -6.16 -4.11
CA LEU A 71 7.38 -5.05 -4.88
C LEU A 71 7.54 -3.78 -4.03
N LEU A 72 6.51 -3.43 -3.25
CA LEU A 72 6.57 -2.28 -2.33
C LEU A 72 7.66 -2.49 -1.29
N GLY A 73 7.70 -3.66 -0.65
CA GLY A 73 8.73 -4.01 0.34
C GLY A 73 10.14 -3.97 -0.24
N GLY A 74 10.34 -4.56 -1.43
CA GLY A 74 11.61 -4.51 -2.16
C GLY A 74 12.02 -3.09 -2.56
N GLY A 75 11.06 -2.26 -2.99
CA GLY A 75 11.28 -0.86 -3.31
C GLY A 75 11.72 -0.03 -2.09
N TYR A 76 11.09 -0.23 -0.94
CA TYR A 76 11.53 0.42 0.31
C TYR A 76 12.90 -0.06 0.76
N ALA A 77 13.18 -1.36 0.67
CA ALA A 77 14.48 -1.93 0.99
C ALA A 77 15.58 -1.36 0.07
N LEU A 78 15.31 -1.26 -1.23
CA LEU A 78 16.24 -0.69 -2.22
C LEU A 78 16.45 0.81 -2.02
N ALA A 79 15.38 1.56 -1.73
CA ALA A 79 15.48 2.99 -1.40
C ALA A 79 16.32 3.21 -0.13
N ARG A 80 16.14 2.34 0.89
CA ARG A 80 16.94 2.39 2.10
C ARG A 80 18.40 2.02 1.85
N ALA A 81 18.65 0.96 1.09
CA ALA A 81 19.99 0.57 0.69
C ALA A 81 20.69 1.67 -0.14
N ALA A 82 19.96 2.37 -1.02
CA ALA A 82 20.48 3.49 -1.79
C ALA A 82 20.80 4.72 -0.92
N THR A 83 20.08 4.91 0.19
CA THR A 83 20.41 5.97 1.17
C THR A 83 21.59 5.58 2.04
N ASP A 84 21.61 4.37 2.58
CA ASP A 84 22.68 3.89 3.46
C ASP A 84 24.02 3.70 2.71
N SER A 85 24.00 3.32 1.42
CA SER A 85 25.19 3.22 0.58
C SER A 85 25.74 4.56 0.06
N GLY A 86 25.01 5.67 0.28
CA GLY A 86 25.35 6.97 -0.31
C GLY A 86 25.11 7.07 -1.84
N LEU A 87 24.60 6.00 -2.47
CA LEU A 87 24.27 6.00 -3.90
C LEU A 87 23.26 7.11 -4.24
N SER A 88 22.26 7.32 -3.39
CA SER A 88 21.26 8.38 -3.54
C SER A 88 21.86 9.80 -3.60
N ILE A 89 22.94 10.05 -2.85
CA ILE A 89 23.64 11.34 -2.83
C ILE A 89 24.42 11.50 -4.13
N TRP A 90 25.17 10.47 -4.53
CA TRP A 90 25.91 10.46 -5.79
C TRP A 90 24.98 10.65 -7.01
N LEU A 91 23.86 9.94 -7.04
CA LEU A 91 22.85 10.04 -8.09
C LEU A 91 22.15 11.40 -8.07
N GLY A 92 21.91 11.96 -6.88
CA GLY A 92 21.40 13.31 -6.68
C GLY A 92 22.33 14.38 -7.27
N ASP A 93 23.63 14.25 -7.08
CA ASP A 93 24.63 15.16 -7.66
C ASP A 93 24.68 15.08 -9.20
N GLN A 94 24.53 13.89 -9.78
CA GLN A 94 24.39 13.75 -11.24
C GLN A 94 23.08 14.38 -11.75
N LEU A 95 22.01 14.26 -10.97
CA LEU A 95 20.71 14.86 -11.29
C LEU A 95 20.67 16.38 -11.10
N LEU A 96 21.65 17.00 -10.42
CA LEU A 96 21.76 18.46 -10.35
C LEU A 96 21.94 19.10 -11.73
N VAL A 97 22.47 18.36 -12.72
CA VAL A 97 22.53 18.80 -14.13
C VAL A 97 21.12 19.00 -14.70
N PHE A 98 20.15 18.19 -14.26
CA PHE A 98 18.75 18.31 -14.65
C PHE A 98 17.97 19.32 -13.80
N ARG A 99 18.55 19.90 -12.74
CA ARG A 99 17.89 20.91 -11.90
C ARG A 99 17.59 22.21 -12.66
N HIS A 100 18.28 22.46 -13.78
CA HIS A 100 17.95 23.54 -14.70
C HIS A 100 16.76 23.23 -15.62
N LEU A 101 16.31 21.97 -15.71
CA LEU A 101 15.11 21.65 -16.48
C LEU A 101 13.85 22.08 -15.74
N ASN A 102 12.91 22.59 -16.53
CA ASN A 102 11.61 22.99 -16.04
C ASN A 102 10.81 21.76 -15.55
N HIS A 103 10.14 21.86 -14.41
CA HIS A 103 9.31 20.80 -13.83
C HIS A 103 8.27 20.24 -14.82
N TRP A 104 7.80 21.07 -15.77
CA TRP A 104 6.92 20.64 -16.86
C TRP A 104 7.56 19.62 -17.81
N VAL A 105 8.87 19.72 -18.06
CA VAL A 105 9.61 18.77 -18.91
C VAL A 105 9.73 17.42 -18.21
N ILE A 106 10.00 17.43 -16.91
CA ILE A 106 10.05 16.22 -16.08
C ILE A 106 8.69 15.51 -16.11
N LEU A 107 7.61 16.25 -15.95
CA LEU A 107 6.24 15.74 -16.04
C LEU A 107 5.95 15.11 -17.41
N LEU A 108 6.35 15.76 -18.51
CA LEU A 108 6.19 15.21 -19.85
C LEU A 108 6.94 13.89 -20.05
N ILE A 109 8.19 13.80 -19.57
CA ILE A 109 8.99 12.58 -19.68
C ILE A 109 8.32 11.44 -18.92
N ILE A 110 7.82 11.70 -17.71
CA ILE A 110 7.10 10.71 -16.90
C ILE A 110 5.85 10.23 -17.64
N CYS A 111 5.02 11.17 -18.13
CA CYS A 111 3.82 10.84 -18.89
C CYS A 111 4.17 9.97 -20.11
N TYR A 112 5.24 10.30 -20.84
CA TYR A 112 5.70 9.53 -21.98
C TYR A 112 6.12 8.11 -21.61
N ILE A 113 6.91 7.94 -20.54
CA ILE A 113 7.32 6.61 -20.03
C ILE A 113 6.10 5.80 -19.63
N ILE A 114 5.14 6.43 -18.95
CA ILE A 114 3.91 5.79 -18.50
C ILE A 114 3.09 5.33 -19.70
N THR A 115 2.88 6.18 -20.72
CA THR A 115 2.15 5.84 -21.95
C THR A 115 2.76 4.62 -22.65
N PHE A 116 4.09 4.60 -22.80
CA PHE A 116 4.77 3.47 -23.44
C PHE A 116 4.68 2.18 -22.59
N ALA A 117 4.79 2.31 -21.27
CA ALA A 117 4.62 1.16 -20.38
C ALA A 117 3.19 0.59 -20.48
N THR A 118 2.18 1.44 -20.60
CA THR A 118 0.76 1.05 -20.71
C THR A 118 0.39 0.32 -21.99
N GLU A 119 1.15 0.47 -23.08
CA GLU A 119 0.96 -0.37 -24.26
C GLU A 119 1.27 -1.85 -23.98
N ILE A 120 2.19 -2.12 -23.04
CA ILE A 120 2.68 -3.48 -22.76
C ILE A 120 1.91 -4.13 -21.61
N THR A 121 1.28 -3.34 -20.74
CA THR A 121 0.66 -3.82 -19.49
C THR A 121 -0.69 -3.14 -19.26
N SER A 122 -1.66 -3.85 -18.67
CA SER A 122 -2.98 -3.29 -18.40
C SER A 122 -2.91 -1.97 -17.61
N ASN A 123 -3.66 -0.97 -18.05
CA ASN A 123 -3.72 0.38 -17.48
C ASN A 123 -3.90 0.42 -15.95
N THR A 124 -4.73 -0.47 -15.41
CA THR A 124 -5.00 -0.57 -13.97
C THR A 124 -3.80 -1.12 -13.19
N ALA A 125 -3.06 -2.07 -13.77
CA ALA A 125 -1.85 -2.60 -13.15
C ALA A 125 -0.75 -1.53 -13.12
N ILE A 126 -0.54 -0.77 -14.20
CA ILE A 126 0.47 0.30 -14.18
C ILE A 126 0.09 1.43 -13.24
N ALA A 127 -1.17 1.85 -13.22
CA ALA A 127 -1.61 2.91 -12.30
C ALA A 127 -1.34 2.52 -10.84
N THR A 128 -1.66 1.28 -10.44
CA THR A 128 -1.42 0.80 -9.07
C THR A 128 0.06 0.66 -8.72
N LEU A 129 0.91 0.32 -9.70
CA LEU A 129 2.36 0.19 -9.52
C LEU A 129 3.09 1.55 -9.52
N MET A 130 2.69 2.48 -10.37
CA MET A 130 3.36 3.77 -10.56
C MET A 130 2.96 4.81 -9.51
N MET A 131 1.72 4.79 -9.01
CA MET A 131 1.26 5.72 -7.95
C MET A 131 2.20 5.84 -6.74
N PRO A 132 2.65 4.74 -6.10
CA PRO A 132 3.58 4.83 -4.96
C PRO A 132 4.97 5.36 -5.38
N ILE A 133 5.43 5.03 -6.58
CA ILE A 133 6.73 5.48 -7.12
C ILE A 133 6.71 6.99 -7.36
N LEU A 134 5.66 7.50 -8.03
CA LEU A 134 5.47 8.92 -8.31
C LEU A 134 5.32 9.75 -7.03
N SER A 135 4.63 9.20 -6.02
CA SER A 135 4.50 9.83 -4.71
C SER A 135 5.87 10.03 -4.05
N GLN A 136 6.70 8.99 -4.01
CA GLN A 136 8.05 9.08 -3.45
C GLN A 136 8.98 9.99 -4.26
N MET A 137 8.81 10.02 -5.58
CA MET A 137 9.58 10.89 -6.45
C MET A 137 9.22 12.37 -6.24
N ALA A 138 7.93 12.68 -6.06
CA ALA A 138 7.50 14.04 -5.74
C ALA A 138 8.10 14.54 -4.42
N ILE A 139 8.14 13.68 -3.39
CA ILE A 139 8.77 13.99 -2.09
C ILE A 139 10.26 14.27 -2.28
N SER A 140 10.95 13.46 -3.08
CA SER A 140 12.37 13.64 -3.40
C SER A 140 12.65 14.96 -4.14
N LEU A 141 11.77 15.34 -5.06
CA LEU A 141 11.83 16.60 -5.83
C LEU A 141 11.31 17.82 -5.04
N ARG A 142 10.84 17.64 -3.80
CA ARG A 142 10.18 18.67 -2.96
C ARG A 142 8.96 19.31 -3.65
N LEU A 143 8.24 18.54 -4.45
CA LEU A 143 6.99 18.93 -5.10
C LEU A 143 5.78 18.32 -4.37
N SER A 144 4.59 18.88 -4.60
CA SER A 144 3.37 18.23 -4.14
C SER A 144 3.17 16.90 -4.91
N PRO A 145 2.89 15.78 -4.23
CA PRO A 145 2.64 14.49 -4.89
C PRO A 145 1.54 14.54 -5.95
N LEU A 146 0.54 15.39 -5.71
CA LEU A 146 -0.59 15.60 -6.59
C LEU A 146 -0.16 16.14 -7.97
N PHE A 147 0.92 16.93 -8.04
CA PHE A 147 1.43 17.48 -9.30
C PHE A 147 1.89 16.40 -10.28
N LEU A 148 2.48 15.30 -9.78
CA LEU A 148 2.92 14.18 -10.63
C LEU A 148 1.84 13.11 -10.78
N MET A 149 1.11 12.80 -9.71
CA MET A 149 0.15 11.71 -9.69
C MET A 149 -1.10 12.00 -10.53
N PHE A 150 -1.61 13.23 -10.51
CA PHE A 150 -2.83 13.60 -11.23
C PHE A 150 -2.70 13.45 -12.76
N PRO A 151 -1.72 14.10 -13.42
CA PRO A 151 -1.52 13.93 -14.86
C PRO A 151 -1.13 12.50 -15.21
N ALA A 152 -0.33 11.81 -14.39
CA ALA A 152 0.02 10.40 -14.63
C ALA A 152 -1.21 9.48 -14.63
N ALA A 153 -2.14 9.65 -13.68
CA ALA A 153 -3.38 8.88 -13.61
C ALA A 153 -4.28 9.10 -14.84
N ILE A 154 -4.36 10.36 -15.30
CA ILE A 154 -5.05 10.72 -16.53
C ILE A 154 -4.37 10.03 -17.73
N THR A 155 -3.03 10.11 -17.81
CA THR A 155 -2.25 9.49 -18.89
C THR A 155 -2.44 7.98 -18.95
N THR A 156 -2.40 7.28 -17.81
CA THR A 156 -2.66 5.83 -17.76
C THR A 156 -4.07 5.45 -18.22
N SER A 157 -5.04 6.38 -18.15
CA SER A 157 -6.41 6.12 -18.59
C SER A 157 -6.59 6.33 -20.10
N PHE A 158 -5.73 7.15 -20.72
CA PHE A 158 -5.77 7.48 -22.14
C PHE A 158 -4.81 6.66 -23.01
N ALA A 159 -3.85 5.96 -22.41
CA ALA A 159 -2.95 5.09 -23.14
C ALA A 159 -3.67 3.80 -23.57
N PHE A 160 -3.55 3.48 -24.86
CA PHE A 160 -4.18 2.36 -25.55
C PHE A 160 -3.14 1.31 -25.91
#